data_AF-A0A7L0HAN0-F1
#
_entry.id   AF-A0A7L0HAN0-F1
#
_cell.length_a   1.000
_cell.length_b   1.000
_cell.length_c   1.000
_cell.angle_alpha   90.00
_cell.angle_beta   90.00
_cell.angle_gamma   90.00
#
_symmetry.space_group_name_H-M   'P 1'
#
loop_
_entity.id
_entity.type
_entity.pdbx_description
1 polymer ?
#
loop_
_entity_poly.entity_id
_entity_poly.type
_entity_poly.pdbx_seq_one_letter_code
_entity_poly.pdbx_strand_id
1 'polypeptide(L)' 'LIAPNSLKLFPLYILALLKQKAFRTGMSTRLDDRVYAMCQMKSQPLVHLMKMIHPNLYRIDKLIDE' A
#
# COMPACT_ATOMS: atom_id res chain seq x y z
N LEU A 1 1.24 6.18 -22.23
CA LEU A 1 0.81 7.03 -21.10
C LEU A 1 1.99 7.93 -20.75
N ILE A 2 1.86 9.25 -20.93
CA ILE A 2 2.94 10.20 -20.60
C ILE A 2 2.65 10.74 -19.20
N ALA A 3 3.62 10.65 -18.30
CA ALA A 3 3.55 11.22 -16.95
C ALA A 3 4.85 11.96 -16.63
N PRO A 4 4.80 13.13 -15.97
CA PRO A 4 6.01 13.82 -15.52
C PRO A 4 6.75 12.99 -14.46
N ASN A 5 8.06 13.21 -14.32
CA ASN A 5 8.92 12.45 -13.40
C ASN A 5 8.42 12.44 -11.96
N SER A 6 7.79 13.52 -11.50
CA SER A 6 7.19 13.65 -10.17
C SER A 6 6.01 12.69 -9.94
N LEU A 7 5.32 12.26 -11.00
CA LEU A 7 4.11 11.44 -10.94
C LEU A 7 4.30 10.03 -11.50
N LYS A 8 5.53 9.62 -11.81
CA LYS A 8 5.80 8.30 -12.41
C LYS A 8 5.29 7.12 -11.57
N LEU A 9 5.25 7.28 -10.23
CA LEU A 9 4.74 6.27 -9.30
C LEU A 9 3.27 6.45 -8.94
N PHE A 10 2.64 7.55 -9.37
CA PHE A 10 1.27 7.87 -8.99
C PHE A 10 0.27 6.80 -9.43
N PRO A 11 0.26 6.31 -10.68
CA PRO A 11 -0.65 5.24 -11.09
C PRO A 11 -0.45 3.95 -10.27
N LEU A 12 0.79 3.63 -9.90
CA LEU A 12 1.12 2.45 -9.09
C LEU A 12 0.53 2.57 -7.68
N TYR A 13 0.69 3.72 -7.02
CA TYR A 13 0.15 3.93 -5.69
C TYR A 13 -1.37 4.00 -5.66
N ILE A 14 -2.01 4.58 -6.68
CA ILE A 14 -3.48 4.55 -6.81
C ILE A 14 -3.98 3.11 -6.96
N LEU A 15 -3.33 2.30 -7.80
CA LEU A 15 -3.70 0.89 -7.95
C LEU A 15 -3.53 0.11 -6.63
N ALA A 16 -2.44 0.34 -5.91
CA ALA A 16 -2.20 -0.29 -4.61
C ALA A 16 -3.25 0.12 -3.57
N LEU A 17 -3.63 1.41 -3.55
CA LEU A 17 -4.67 1.95 -2.68
C LEU A 17 -6.04 1.31 -2.97
N LEU A 18 -6.43 1.20 -4.24
CA LEU A 18 -7.70 0.57 -4.64
C LEU A 18 -7.76 -0.91 -4.27
N LYS A 19 -6.61 -1.58 -4.18
CA LYS A 19 -6.50 -2.99 -3.75
C LYS A 19 -6.41 -3.16 -2.23
N GLN A 20 -6.24 -2.08 -1.46
CA GLN A 20 -6.11 -2.16 -0.01
C GLN A 20 -7.43 -2.55 0.66
N LYS A 21 -7.37 -3.26 1.81
CA LYS A 21 -8.54 -3.72 2.60
C LYS A 21 -9.60 -2.63 2.87
N ALA A 22 -9.17 -1.37 2.99
CA ALA A 22 -10.05 -0.22 3.19
C ALA A 22 -10.96 0.06 1.98
N PHE A 23 -10.49 -0.14 0.75
CA PHE A 23 -11.19 0.27 -0.48
C PHE A 23 -11.48 -0.87 -1.46
N ARG A 24 -10.88 -2.05 -1.27
CA ARG A 24 -11.03 -3.17 -2.20
C ARG A 24 -12.48 -3.65 -2.28
N THR A 25 -12.92 -3.86 -3.50
CA THR A 25 -14.20 -4.47 -3.86
C THR A 25 -13.93 -5.83 -4.52
N GLY A 26 -14.80 -6.82 -4.33
CA GLY A 26 -14.68 -8.14 -4.99
C GLY A 26 -13.96 -9.25 -4.21
N MET A 27 -13.43 -8.97 -3.01
CA MET A 27 -12.96 -10.01 -2.07
C MET A 27 -13.68 -9.89 -0.73
N SER A 28 -14.06 -11.03 -0.16
CA SER A 28 -14.62 -11.07 1.20
C SER A 28 -13.64 -10.45 2.19
N THR A 29 -14.08 -9.42 2.90
CA THR A 29 -13.31 -8.70 3.92
C THR A 29 -14.23 -8.50 5.08
N ARG A 30 -13.84 -8.96 6.27
CA ARG A 30 -14.64 -8.76 7.48
C ARG A 30 -14.81 -7.25 7.71
N LEU A 31 -15.97 -6.86 8.24
CA LEU A 31 -16.27 -5.45 8.49
C LEU A 31 -15.25 -4.84 9.46
N ASP A 32 -14.91 -5.55 10.54
CA ASP A 32 -13.91 -5.10 11.52
C ASP A 32 -12.53 -4.88 10.88
N ASP A 33 -12.07 -5.82 10.03
CA ASP A 33 -10.79 -5.69 9.33
C ASP A 33 -10.77 -4.46 8.41
N ARG A 34 -11.89 -4.19 7.75
CA ARG A 34 -12.04 -3.03 6.86
C ARG A 34 -12.02 -1.73 7.66
N VAL A 35 -12.81 -1.65 8.73
CA VAL A 35 -12.87 -0.47 9.59
C VAL A 35 -11.52 -0.22 10.25
N TYR A 36 -10.85 -1.26 10.74
CA TYR A 36 -9.49 -1.17 11.26
C TYR A 36 -8.52 -0.58 10.23
N ALA A 37 -8.53 -1.07 8.99
CA ALA A 37 -7.70 -0.52 7.93
C ALA A 37 -8.01 0.97 7.65
N MET A 38 -9.28 1.36 7.67
CA MET A 38 -9.68 2.77 7.53
C MET A 38 -9.19 3.64 8.70
N CYS A 39 -9.28 3.14 9.94
CA CYS A 39 -8.77 3.83 11.12
C CYS A 39 -7.25 4.02 11.05
N GLN A 40 -6.50 2.98 10.67
CA GLN A 40 -5.06 3.06 10.49
C GLN A 40 -4.66 4.09 9.44
N MET A 41 -5.42 4.20 8.34
CA MET A 41 -5.16 5.23 7.33
C MET A 41 -5.34 6.67 7.85
N LYS A 42 -6.22 6.87 8.83
CA LYS A 42 -6.47 8.18 9.43
C LYS A 42 -5.44 8.55 10.51
N SER A 43 -4.88 7.56 11.20
CA SER A 43 -4.03 7.78 12.39
C SER A 43 -2.55 7.53 12.16
N GLN A 44 -2.16 6.71 11.17
CA GLN A 44 -0.76 6.34 10.96
C GLN A 44 0.05 7.48 10.34
N PRO A 45 1.29 7.72 10.82
CA PRO A 45 2.23 8.59 10.14
C PRO A 45 2.53 8.10 8.72
N LEU A 46 2.85 9.02 7.82
CA LEU A 46 3.03 8.74 6.39
C LEU A 46 4.02 7.59 6.12
N VAL A 47 5.14 7.54 6.84
CA VAL A 47 6.19 6.51 6.66
C VAL A 47 5.65 5.10 6.90
N HIS A 48 4.74 4.93 7.88
CA HIS A 48 4.13 3.64 8.18
C HIS A 48 2.96 3.34 7.23
N LEU A 49 2.17 4.37 6.92
CA LEU A 49 1.05 4.26 5.99
C LEU A 49 1.51 3.82 4.59
N MET A 50 2.63 4.34 4.10
CA MET A 50 3.19 3.95 2.81
C MET A 50 3.52 2.45 2.75
N LYS A 51 4.06 1.88 3.83
CA LYS A 51 4.33 0.43 3.93
C LYS A 51 3.05 -0.41 3.96
N MET A 52 1.95 0.14 4.50
CA MET A 52 0.65 -0.51 4.47
C MET A 52 0.02 -0.48 3.08
N ILE A 53 0.13 0.63 2.36
CA ILE A 53 -0.43 0.79 1.01
C ILE A 53 0.39 0.03 -0.03
N HIS A 54 1.72 0.17 0.00
CA HIS A 54 2.65 -0.46 -0.90
C HIS A 54 3.78 -1.14 -0.09
N PRO A 55 3.63 -2.43 0.25
CA PRO A 55 4.62 -3.16 1.04
C PRO A 55 5.96 -3.24 0.32
N ASN A 56 7.04 -3.03 1.07
CA ASN A 56 8.38 -3.22 0.55
C ASN A 56 8.69 -4.72 0.46
N LEU A 57 9.03 -5.17 -0.74
CA LEU A 57 9.43 -6.54 -1.00
C LEU A 57 10.93 -6.58 -1.26
N TYR A 58 11.64 -7.37 -0.47
CA TYR A 58 13.09 -7.57 -0.60
C TYR A 58 13.38 -9.03 -0.88
N ARG A 59 14.38 -9.26 -1.71
CA ARG A 59 14.88 -10.59 -2.02
C ARG A 59 15.98 -10.96 -1.02
N ILE A 60 15.82 -12.09 -0.32
CA ILE A 60 16.71 -12.49 0.79
C ILE A 60 17.67 -13.63 0.45
N ASP A 61 17.50 -14.32 -0.68
CA ASP A 61 18.36 -15.45 -1.10
C ASP A 61 19.82 -15.07 -1.41
N LYS A 62 20.06 -13.78 -1.67
CA LYS A 62 21.41 -13.23 -1.94
C LYS A 62 21.74 -12.09 -0.99
N LEU A 63 21.33 -12.22 0.27
CA LEU A 63 21.84 -11.33 1.31
C LEU A 63 23.34 -11.56 1.41
N ILE A 64 24.10 -10.52 1.08
CA ILE A 64 25.53 -10.45 1.31
C ILE A 64 25.64 -9.72 2.65
N ASP A 65 26.26 -10.35 3.64
CA ASP A 65 26.66 -9.66 4.85
C ASP A 65 27.78 -8.68 4.46
N GLU A 66 27.58 -7.38 4.71
CA GLU A 66 28.68 -6.43 4.79
C GLU A 66 29.56 -6.74 6.02
#